data_AF-A0A969VUQ1-F1
#
_entry.id   AF-A0A969VUQ1-F1
#
_cell.length_a   1.000
_cell.length_b   1.000
_cell.length_c   1.000
_cell.angle_alpha   90.00
_cell.angle_beta   90.00
_cell.angle_gamma   90.00
#
_symmetry.space_group_name_H-M   'P 1'
#
loop_
_entity.id
_entity.type
_entity.pdbx_description
1 polymer ?
#
loop_
_entity_poly.entity_id
_entity_poly.type
_entity_poly.pdbx_seq_one_letter_code
_entity_poly.pdbx_strand_id
1 'polypeptide(L)'
;VSEKEIENSLYNYLERIKITNESLNSFYIKNEIEKDYLKNLIKIDLKWSKLIKQMYEGRLNVNLTEVNRQLEQEQKSIDDNEKFKNQLIILEQNKLLNKYAATHLEKSKKKYLIKFL
;
A
#
# COMPACT_ATOMS: atom_id res chain seq x y z
N VAL A 1 -8.90 7.51 -7.78
CA VAL A 1 -9.08 6.06 -7.58
C VAL A 1 -10.27 5.70 -8.42
N SER A 2 -10.00 5.06 -9.55
CA SER A 2 -11.01 4.57 -10.48
C SER A 2 -11.63 3.28 -9.95
N GLU A 3 -12.80 2.94 -10.48
CA GLU A 3 -13.50 1.70 -10.10
C GLU A 3 -12.66 0.46 -10.42
N LYS A 4 -12.04 0.45 -11.60
CA LYS A 4 -11.15 -0.62 -12.06
C LYS A 4 -9.95 -0.82 -11.12
N GLU A 5 -9.36 0.25 -10.60
CA GLU A 5 -8.27 0.13 -9.61
C GLU A 5 -8.73 -0.54 -8.32
N ILE A 6 -9.96 -0.25 -7.87
CA ILE A 6 -10.55 -0.84 -6.65
C ILE A 6 -10.80 -2.32 -6.88
N GLU A 7 -11.41 -2.68 -8.00
CA GLU A 7 -11.71 -4.08 -8.36
C GLU A 7 -10.44 -4.92 -8.48
N ASN A 8 -9.42 -4.42 -9.17
CA ASN A 8 -8.13 -5.10 -9.28
C ASN A 8 -7.46 -5.29 -7.91
N SER A 9 -7.50 -4.26 -7.06
CA SER A 9 -6.91 -4.32 -5.72
C SER A 9 -7.64 -5.32 -4.83
N LEU A 10 -8.98 -5.35 -4.91
CA LEU A 10 -9.82 -6.31 -4.21
C LEU A 10 -9.53 -7.74 -4.69
N TYR A 11 -9.47 -7.95 -6.00
CA TYR A 11 -9.15 -9.25 -6.59
C TYR A 11 -7.79 -9.77 -6.10
N ASN A 12 -6.73 -8.97 -6.23
CA ASN A 12 -5.39 -9.33 -5.78
C ASN A 12 -5.34 -9.62 -4.27
N TYR A 13 -6.10 -8.86 -3.48
CA TYR A 13 -6.20 -9.08 -2.03
C TYR A 13 -6.80 -10.44 -1.72
N LEU A 14 -7.93 -10.77 -2.35
CA LEU A 14 -8.64 -12.04 -2.18
C LEU A 14 -7.80 -13.24 -2.65
N GLU A 15 -7.14 -13.09 -3.79
CA GLU A 15 -6.23 -14.11 -4.35
C GLU A 15 -5.09 -14.43 -3.37
N ARG A 16 -4.42 -13.40 -2.84
CA ARG A 16 -3.30 -13.58 -1.89
C ARG A 16 -3.71 -14.34 -0.63
N ILE A 17 -4.92 -14.11 -0.13
CA ILE A 17 -5.45 -14.79 1.06
C ILE A 17 -6.24 -16.07 0.72
N LYS A 18 -6.28 -16.45 -0.57
CA LYS A 18 -6.94 -17.65 -1.09
C LYS A 18 -8.45 -17.72 -0.77
N ILE A 19 -9.14 -16.58 -0.77
CA ILE A 19 -10.59 -16.52 -0.55
C ILE A 19 -11.30 -16.39 -1.91
N THR A 20 -12.29 -17.26 -2.14
CA THR A 20 -13.16 -17.18 -3.32
C THR A 20 -14.29 -16.19 -3.12
N ASN A 21 -14.83 -15.65 -4.20
CA ASN A 21 -16.02 -14.78 -4.15
C ASN A 21 -17.23 -15.48 -3.51
N GLU A 22 -17.39 -16.78 -3.70
CA GLU A 22 -18.46 -17.57 -3.08
C GLU A 22 -18.31 -17.65 -1.55
N SER A 23 -17.09 -17.90 -1.08
CA SER A 23 -16.76 -17.93 0.36
C SER A 23 -16.99 -16.56 0.99
N LEU A 24 -16.59 -15.49 0.29
CA LEU A 24 -16.80 -14.11 0.73
C LEU A 24 -18.29 -13.74 0.79
N ASN A 25 -19.06 -14.07 -0.24
CA ASN A 25 -20.50 -13.80 -0.28
C ASN A 25 -21.24 -14.55 0.84
N SER A 26 -20.88 -15.82 1.06
CA SER A 26 -21.44 -16.62 2.15
C SER A 26 -21.13 -16.00 3.52
N PHE A 27 -19.90 -15.50 3.70
CA PHE A 27 -19.50 -14.78 4.91
C PHE A 27 -20.33 -13.50 5.12
N TYR A 28 -20.57 -12.70 4.08
CA TYR A 28 -21.39 -11.51 4.21
C TYR A 28 -22.82 -11.80 4.62
N ILE A 29 -23.46 -12.79 3.97
CA ILE A 29 -24.83 -13.19 4.29
C ILE A 29 -24.92 -13.69 5.73
N LYS A 30 -24.01 -14.59 6.13
CA LYS A 30 -24.01 -15.17 7.48
C LYS A 30 -23.85 -14.14 8.60
N ASN A 31 -23.11 -13.06 8.35
CA ASN A 31 -22.79 -12.05 9.36
C ASN A 31 -23.57 -10.73 9.16
N GLU A 32 -24.54 -10.70 8.25
CA GLU A 32 -25.33 -9.50 7.93
C GLU A 32 -24.46 -8.28 7.56
N ILE A 33 -23.35 -8.53 6.87
CA ILE A 33 -22.42 -7.48 6.42
C ILE A 33 -22.85 -7.00 5.03
N GLU A 34 -22.82 -5.69 4.83
CA GLU A 34 -23.06 -5.08 3.52
C GLU A 34 -22.07 -5.59 2.47
N LYS A 35 -22.57 -5.99 1.29
CA LYS A 35 -21.77 -6.61 0.22
C LYS A 35 -20.60 -5.73 -0.25
N ASP A 36 -20.78 -4.41 -0.23
CA ASP A 36 -19.76 -3.43 -0.63
C ASP A 36 -18.78 -3.06 0.49
N TYR A 37 -18.91 -3.64 1.69
CA TYR A 37 -18.07 -3.29 2.84
C TYR A 37 -16.57 -3.39 2.55
N LEU A 38 -16.10 -4.56 2.07
CA LEU A 38 -14.67 -4.74 1.77
C LEU A 38 -14.22 -3.86 0.60
N LYS A 39 -15.07 -3.66 -0.41
CA LYS A 39 -14.81 -2.77 -1.53
C LYS A 39 -14.61 -1.32 -1.06
N ASN A 40 -15.43 -0.87 -0.12
CA ASN A 40 -15.32 0.43 0.53
C ASN A 40 -14.03 0.55 1.37
N LEU A 41 -13.64 -0.50 2.09
CA LEU A 41 -12.37 -0.53 2.82
C LEU A 41 -11.17 -0.38 1.86
N ILE A 42 -11.14 -1.16 0.77
CA ILE A 42 -10.09 -1.07 -0.26
C ILE A 42 -10.06 0.35 -0.87
N LYS A 43 -11.22 0.94 -1.16
CA LYS A 43 -11.32 2.30 -1.67
C LYS A 43 -10.74 3.33 -0.70
N ILE A 44 -10.99 3.20 0.60
CA ILE A 44 -10.43 4.08 1.63
C ILE A 44 -8.91 3.91 1.69
N ASP A 45 -8.41 2.68 1.67
CA ASP A 45 -6.98 2.39 1.71
C ASP A 45 -6.22 2.95 0.50
N LEU A 46 -6.78 2.82 -0.70
CA LEU A 46 -6.24 3.41 -1.93
C LEU A 46 -6.21 4.95 -1.87
N LYS A 47 -7.28 5.57 -1.34
CA LYS A 47 -7.32 7.02 -1.15
C LYS A 47 -6.28 7.47 -0.13
N TRP A 48 -6.12 6.74 0.96
CA TRP A 48 -5.13 7.02 2.00
C TRP A 48 -3.71 6.93 1.45
N SER A 49 -3.40 5.85 0.73
CA SER A 49 -2.11 5.65 0.08
C SER A 49 -1.78 6.79 -0.91
N LYS A 50 -2.77 7.20 -1.71
CA LYS A 50 -2.61 8.33 -2.64
C LYS A 50 -2.32 9.64 -1.90
N LEU A 51 -3.05 9.92 -0.81
CA LEU A 51 -2.84 11.12 0.00
C LEU A 51 -1.44 11.14 0.61
N ILE A 52 -1.00 10.04 1.22
CA ILE A 52 0.33 9.92 1.82
C ILE A 52 1.41 10.14 0.75
N LYS A 53 1.26 9.54 -0.43
CA LYS A 53 2.18 9.78 -1.55
C LYS A 53 2.26 11.27 -1.90
N GLN A 54 1.14 11.94 -2.11
CA GLN A 54 1.11 13.38 -2.42
C GLN A 54 1.74 14.25 -1.34
N MET A 55 1.58 13.89 -0.06
CA MET A 55 2.16 14.66 1.05
C MET A 55 3.68 14.52 1.15
N TYR A 56 4.22 13.35 0.78
CA TYR A 56 5.61 13.01 1.07
C TYR A 56 6.49 12.84 -0.16
N GLU A 57 5.96 12.71 -1.37
CA GLU A 57 6.74 12.42 -2.59
C GLU A 57 7.93 13.37 -2.79
N GLY A 58 7.74 14.67 -2.59
CA GLY A 58 8.81 15.68 -2.69
C GLY A 58 9.74 15.76 -1.47
N ARG A 59 9.50 14.95 -0.43
CA ARG A 59 10.24 14.94 0.85
C ARG A 59 10.89 13.59 1.14
N LEU A 60 10.73 12.59 0.27
CA LEU A 60 11.35 11.27 0.43
C LEU A 60 12.84 11.39 0.13
N ASN A 61 13.67 11.21 1.15
CA ASN A 61 15.11 11.04 0.98
C ASN A 61 15.45 9.55 1.05
N VAL A 62 16.13 9.05 0.01
CA VAL A 62 16.59 7.65 -0.06
C VAL A 62 18.07 7.61 0.26
N ASN A 63 18.47 6.67 1.11
CA ASN A 63 19.87 6.45 1.41
C ASN A 63 20.57 5.79 0.19
N LEU A 64 21.23 6.60 -0.64
CA LEU A 64 21.93 6.14 -1.83
C LEU A 64 23.10 5.21 -1.51
N THR A 65 23.69 5.29 -0.32
CA THR A 65 24.78 4.37 0.09
C THR A 65 24.29 2.94 0.17
N GLU A 66 23.10 2.72 0.74
CA GLU A 66 22.51 1.38 0.84
C GLU A 66 22.06 0.86 -0.53
N VAL A 67 21.51 1.73 -1.38
CA VAL A 67 21.16 1.39 -2.77
C VAL A 67 22.40 0.97 -3.57
N ASN A 68 23.49 1.72 -3.46
CA ASN A 68 24.74 1.41 -4.16
C ASN A 68 25.38 0.12 -3.65
N ARG A 69 25.35 -0.15 -2.34
CA ARG A 69 25.82 -1.40 -1.75
C ARG A 69 25.08 -2.62 -2.32
N GLN A 70 23.76 -2.52 -2.50
CA GLN A 70 22.95 -3.60 -3.08
C GLN A 70 23.21 -3.77 -4.59
N LEU A 71 23.49 -2.69 -5.32
CA LEU A 71 23.90 -2.75 -6.72
C LEU A 71 25.23 -3.48 -6.92
N GLU A 72 26.21 -3.22 -6.06
CA GLU A 72 27.53 -3.87 -6.11
C GLU A 72 27.46 -5.39 -5.90
N GLN A 73 26.42 -5.88 -5.20
CA GLN A 73 26.23 -7.31 -4.92
C GLN A 73 25.66 -8.11 -6.11
N GLU A 74 24.97 -7.48 -7.06
CA GLU A 74 24.27 -8.20 -8.13
C GLU A 74 25.07 -8.36 -9.44
N GLN A 75 26.23 -7.71 -9.62
CA GLN A 75 27.12 -7.82 -10.81
C GLN A 75 26.38 -7.96 -12.16
N LYS A 76 25.43 -7.07 -12.47
CA LYS A 76 24.72 -7.06 -13.77
C LYS A 76 25.36 -6.12 -14.80
N SER A 77 24.90 -6.24 -16.05
CA SER A 77 25.29 -5.33 -17.14
C SER A 77 24.93 -3.87 -16.82
N ILE A 78 25.57 -2.90 -17.47
CA ILE A 78 25.39 -1.47 -17.16
C ILE A 78 23.93 -1.00 -17.35
N ASP A 79 23.24 -1.45 -18.40
CA ASP A 79 21.83 -1.11 -18.66
C ASP A 79 20.88 -1.74 -17.62
N ASP A 80 21.20 -2.96 -17.19
CA ASP A 80 20.45 -3.66 -16.13
C ASP A 80 20.65 -3.01 -14.76
N ASN A 81 21.85 -2.46 -14.50
CA ASN A 81 22.16 -1.78 -13.23
C ASN A 81 21.35 -0.49 -13.05
N GLU A 82 21.13 0.30 -14.10
CA GLU A 82 20.33 1.54 -13.96
C GLU A 82 18.85 1.24 -13.70
N LYS A 83 18.29 0.26 -14.41
CA LYS A 83 16.92 -0.23 -14.15
C LYS A 83 16.79 -0.79 -12.73
N PHE A 84 17.76 -1.59 -12.30
CA PHE A 84 17.77 -2.18 -10.96
C PHE A 84 17.92 -1.12 -9.87
N LYS A 85 18.78 -0.13 -10.06
CA LYS A 85 18.93 1.03 -9.16
C LYS A 85 17.61 1.76 -8.96
N ASN A 86 16.89 2.04 -10.04
CA ASN A 86 15.59 2.70 -9.98
C ASN A 86 14.55 1.86 -9.22
N GLN A 87 14.56 0.53 -9.39
CA GLN A 87 13.70 -0.37 -8.62
C GLN A 87 14.01 -0.32 -7.12
N LEU A 88 15.29 -0.33 -6.75
CA LEU A 88 15.72 -0.23 -5.34
C LEU A 88 15.31 1.12 -4.71
N ILE A 89 15.48 2.21 -5.45
CA ILE A 89 15.05 3.55 -5.00
C ILE A 89 13.54 3.56 -4.74
N ILE A 90 12.73 3.02 -5.67
CA ILE A 90 11.27 2.92 -5.51
C ILE A 90 10.90 2.05 -4.31
N LEU A 91 11.61 0.95 -4.09
CA LEU A 91 11.37 0.05 -2.96
C LEU A 91 11.60 0.77 -1.62
N GLU A 92 12.71 1.48 -1.47
CA GLU A 92 13.02 2.23 -0.25
C GLU A 92 12.05 3.39 -0.02
N GLN A 93 11.66 4.10 -1.10
CA GLN A 93 10.60 5.11 -1.04
C GLN A 93 9.27 4.53 -0.53
N ASN A 94 8.88 3.36 -1.04
CA ASN A 94 7.64 2.69 -0.63
C ASN A 94 7.69 2.26 0.84
N LYS A 95 8.83 1.75 1.33
CA LYS A 95 9.01 1.43 2.77
C LYS A 95 8.78 2.66 3.64
N LEU A 96 9.34 3.80 3.24
CA LEU A 96 9.21 5.06 3.98
C LEU A 96 7.77 5.59 3.95
N LEU A 97 7.11 5.55 2.79
CA LEU A 97 5.70 5.91 2.64
C LEU A 97 4.79 5.04 3.53
N ASN A 98 5.04 3.73 3.60
CA ASN A 98 4.28 2.82 4.47
C ASN A 98 4.42 3.19 5.95
N LYS A 99 5.64 3.54 6.39
CA LYS A 99 5.89 4.00 7.77
C LYS A 99 5.12 5.29 8.09
N TYR A 100 5.09 6.23 7.15
CA TYR A 100 4.31 7.46 7.29
C TYR A 100 2.81 7.19 7.33
N ALA A 101 2.31 6.34 6.44
CA ALA A 101 0.90 5.95 6.39
C ALA A 101 0.42 5.38 7.73
N ALA A 102 1.19 4.45 8.33
CA ALA A 102 0.88 3.86 9.63
C ALA A 102 0.86 4.92 10.75
N THR A 103 1.92 5.75 10.81
CA THR A 103 2.06 6.79 11.84
C THR A 103 0.90 7.81 11.79
N HIS A 104 0.51 8.25 10.61
CA HIS A 104 -0.59 9.22 10.45
C HIS A 104 -1.96 8.61 10.71
N LEU A 105 -2.15 7.34 10.36
CA LEU A 105 -3.38 6.62 10.66
C LEU A 105 -3.57 6.49 12.18
N GLU A 106 -2.52 6.10 12.91
CA GLU A 106 -2.55 6.01 14.37
C GLU A 106 -2.83 7.36 15.03
N LYS A 107 -2.16 8.43 14.60
CA LYS A 107 -2.42 9.79 15.10
C LYS A 107 -3.87 10.20 14.85
N SER A 108 -4.40 9.90 13.68
CA SER A 108 -5.80 10.20 13.33
C SER A 108 -6.76 9.42 14.23
N LYS A 109 -6.57 8.10 14.40
CA LYS A 109 -7.37 7.27 15.31
C LYS A 109 -7.39 7.83 16.73
N LYS A 110 -6.21 8.16 17.29
CA LYS A 110 -6.11 8.76 18.64
C LYS A 110 -6.88 10.08 18.73
N LYS A 111 -6.71 10.98 17.75
CA LYS A 111 -7.39 12.28 17.73
C LYS A 111 -8.91 12.15 17.69
N TYR A 112 -9.45 11.23 16.90
CA TYR A 112 -10.90 11.04 16.81
C TYR A 112 -11.47 10.23 17.96
N LEU A 113 -10.75 9.25 18.51
CA LEU A 113 -11.17 8.52 19.71
C LEU A 113 -11.38 9.46 20.91
N ILE A 114 -10.48 10.44 21.09
CA ILE A 114 -10.60 11.49 22.12
C ILE A 114 -11.85 12.36 21.92
N LYS A 115 -12.40 12.46 20.70
CA LYS A 115 -13.64 13.23 20.45
C LYS A 115 -14.91 12.46 20.78
N PHE A 116 -14.82 11.15 21.01
CA PHE A 116 -15.94 10.28 21.37
C PHE A 116 -15.97 9.90 22.85
N LEU A 117 -14.95 10.32 23.62
CA LEU A 117 -14.86 10.21 25.08
C LEU A 117 -15.19 11.55 25.72
#